data_AF-A0A517QQ20-F1
#
_entry.id   AF-A0A517QQ20-F1
#
_cell.length_a   1.000
_cell.length_b   1.000
_cell.length_c   1.000
_cell.angle_alpha   90.00
_cell.angle_beta   90.00
_cell.angle_gamma   90.00
#
_symmetry.space_group_name_H-M   'P 1'
#
loop_
_entity.id
_entity.type
_entity.pdbx_description
1 polymer ?
#
loop_
_entity_poly.entity_id
_entity_poly.type
_entity_poly.pdbx_seq_one_letter_code
_entity_poly.pdbx_strand_id
1 'polypeptide(L)' 'MSHQDRHARSVQLNSVDLSKALQWLTRGVDWSAIRMRKEATWTPQWLTWMAILWAWSNEATLGERFLCAQRLIQGQ' A
#
# COMPACT_ATOMS: atom_id res chain seq x y z
N MET A 1 7.76 -34.51 -4.58
CA MET A 1 7.22 -33.28 -3.95
C MET A 1 7.35 -32.14 -4.97
N SER A 2 6.32 -31.91 -5.79
CA SER A 2 6.32 -30.87 -6.83
C SER A 2 4.88 -30.42 -7.11
N HIS A 3 4.26 -29.84 -6.09
CA HIS A 3 2.94 -29.23 -6.18
C HIS A 3 2.95 -28.10 -5.15
N GLN A 4 3.31 -26.87 -5.52
CA GLN A 4 2.72 -25.65 -4.93
C GLN A 4 3.16 -24.29 -5.52
N ASP A 5 4.13 -24.20 -6.43
CA ASP A 5 4.53 -22.87 -6.94
C ASP A 5 3.77 -22.37 -8.19
N ARG A 6 2.67 -23.03 -8.57
CA ARG A 6 1.89 -22.60 -9.75
C ARG A 6 0.83 -21.54 -9.43
N HIS A 7 0.41 -21.40 -8.18
CA HIS A 7 -0.58 -20.40 -7.76
C HIS A 7 0.01 -19.03 -7.40
N ALA A 8 1.32 -18.93 -7.17
CA ALA A 8 1.95 -17.64 -6.88
C ALA A 8 2.10 -16.73 -8.12
N ARG A 9 1.98 -17.28 -9.34
CA ARG A 9 2.14 -16.50 -10.60
C ARG A 9 0.93 -15.66 -10.98
N SER A 10 -0.22 -15.80 -10.31
CA SER A 10 -1.45 -15.06 -10.65
C SER A 10 -1.71 -13.83 -9.80
N VAL A 11 -0.91 -13.57 -8.75
CA VAL A 11 -0.97 -12.28 -8.06
C VAL A 11 -0.14 -11.30 -8.87
N GLN A 12 -0.73 -10.78 -9.96
CA GLN A 12 -0.26 -9.55 -10.55
C GLN A 12 -0.51 -8.43 -9.53
N LEU A 13 0.44 -8.24 -8.62
CA LEU A 13 0.54 -7.01 -7.84
C LEU A 13 0.78 -5.91 -8.86
N ASN A 14 -0.30 -5.24 -9.28
CA ASN A 14 -0.16 -4.09 -10.14
C ASN A 14 0.45 -2.95 -9.32
N SER A 15 1.78 -2.94 -9.24
CA SER A 15 2.58 -1.95 -8.51
C SER A 15 2.30 -0.52 -8.99
N VAL A 16 1.86 -0.37 -10.24
CA VAL A 16 1.41 0.91 -10.80
C VAL A 16 0.12 1.36 -10.14
N ASP A 17 -0.86 0.47 -9.98
CA ASP A 17 -2.13 0.82 -9.35
C ASP A 17 -1.98 1.03 -7.84
N LEU A 18 -1.12 0.25 -7.18
CA LEU A 18 -0.78 0.46 -5.78
C LEU A 18 -0.09 1.82 -5.56
N SER A 19 0.85 2.18 -6.44
CA SER A 19 1.50 3.50 -6.41
C SER A 19 0.49 4.63 -6.61
N LYS A 20 -0.44 4.50 -7.58
CA LYS A 20 -1.53 5.47 -7.78
C LYS A 20 -2.42 5.60 -6.55
N ALA A 21 -2.78 4.50 -5.90
CA ALA A 21 -3.60 4.51 -4.69
C ALA A 21 -2.90 5.24 -3.54
N LEU A 22 -1.60 4.98 -3.32
CA LEU A 22 -0.80 5.68 -2.31
C LEU A 22 -0.66 7.17 -2.62
N GLN A 23 -0.45 7.54 -3.88
CA GLN A 23 -0.43 8.94 -4.32
C GLN A 23 -1.78 9.61 -4.06
N TRP A 24 -2.89 8.94 -4.36
CA TRP A 24 -4.22 9.47 -4.13
C TRP A 24 -4.53 9.67 -2.65
N LEU A 25 -4.25 8.66 -1.82
CA LEU A 25 -4.42 8.71 -0.36
C LEU A 25 -3.62 9.84 0.29
N THR A 26 -2.48 10.19 -0.30
CA THR A 26 -1.57 11.19 0.27
C THR A 26 -1.55 12.52 -0.49
N ARG A 27 -2.50 12.74 -1.43
CA ARG A 27 -2.55 13.92 -2.30
C ARG A 27 -2.68 15.25 -1.54
N GLY A 28 -3.30 15.23 -0.35
CA GLY A 28 -3.48 16.42 0.49
C GLY A 28 -2.33 16.72 1.45
N VAL A 29 -1.28 15.91 1.47
CA VAL A 29 -0.18 16.07 2.43
C VAL A 29 0.84 17.07 1.89
N ASP A 30 1.08 18.14 2.64
CA ASP A 30 2.21 19.03 2.39
C ASP A 30 3.51 18.40 2.93
N TRP A 31 4.19 17.65 2.06
CA TRP A 31 5.46 17.00 2.40
C TRP A 31 6.58 17.99 2.71
N SER A 32 6.50 19.23 2.22
CA SER A 32 7.53 20.25 2.42
C SER A 32 7.53 20.81 3.84
N ALA A 33 6.39 20.73 4.53
CA ALA A 33 6.26 21.09 5.93
C ALA A 33 6.99 20.11 6.87
N ILE A 34 7.30 18.89 6.40
CA ILE A 34 7.96 17.86 7.21
C ILE A 34 9.47 17.98 7.08
N ARG A 35 10.12 18.47 8.15
CA ARG A 35 11.58 18.57 8.22
C ARG A 35 12.20 17.23 8.58
N MET A 36 12.98 16.67 7.65
CA MET A 36 13.82 15.50 7.89
C MET A 36 15.20 15.90 8.41
N ARG A 37 15.88 14.97 9.10
CA ARG A 37 17.30 15.10 9.39
C ARG A 37 18.07 15.22 8.07
N LYS A 38 19.09 16.10 8.00
CA LYS A 38 19.90 16.34 6.79
C LYS A 38 20.54 15.06 6.20
N GLU A 39 20.83 14.09 7.04
CA GLU A 39 21.47 12.82 6.68
C GLU A 39 20.45 11.72 6.32
N ALA A 40 19.14 12.01 6.39
CA ALA A 40 18.13 11.02 6.10
C ALA A 40 18.13 10.69 4.59
N THR A 41 18.31 9.40 4.28
CA THR A 41 18.22 8.87 2.92
C THR A 41 16.78 8.65 2.47
N TRP A 42 15.83 8.67 3.42
CA TRP A 42 14.40 8.48 3.17
C TRP A 42 13.66 9.81 3.12
N THR A 43 12.69 9.93 2.22
CA THR A 43 11.76 11.05 2.21
C THR A 43 10.58 10.80 3.15
N PRO A 44 9.91 11.85 3.68
CA PRO A 44 8.69 11.69 4.47
C PRO A 44 7.61 10.89 3.75
N GLN A 45 7.50 11.09 2.44
CA GLN A 45 6.58 10.37 1.57
C GLN A 45 6.85 8.86 1.57
N TRP A 46 8.11 8.46 1.37
CA TRP A 46 8.50 7.05 1.36
C TRP A 46 8.28 6.37 2.72
N LEU A 47 8.59 7.06 3.81
CA LEU A 47 8.33 6.55 5.16
C LEU A 47 6.83 6.35 5.40
N THR A 48 6.01 7.32 4.98
CA THR A 48 4.56 7.26 5.13
C THR A 48 3.98 6.11 4.31
N TRP A 49 4.40 5.96 3.05
CA TRP A 49 3.96 4.88 2.19
C TRP A 49 4.37 3.51 2.75
N MET A 50 5.60 3.38 3.24
CA MET A 50 6.06 2.15 3.87
C MET A 50 5.25 1.83 5.14
N ALA A 51 4.92 2.83 5.96
CA ALA A 51 4.09 2.66 7.14
C ALA A 51 2.66 2.21 6.78
N ILE A 52 2.05 2.79 5.74
CA ILE A 52 0.73 2.37 5.23
C ILE A 52 0.79 0.92 4.77
N LEU A 53 1.79 0.57 3.94
CA LEU A 53 1.96 -0.79 3.43
C LEU A 53 2.23 -1.79 4.57
N TRP A 54 3.04 -1.42 5.56
CA TRP A 54 3.32 -2.25 6.73
C TRP A 54 2.10 -2.45 7.62
N ALA A 55 1.32 -1.39 7.88
CA ALA A 55 0.05 -1.49 8.60
C ALA A 55 -0.98 -2.35 7.84
N TRP A 56 -0.77 -2.56 6.54
CA TRP A 56 -1.59 -3.41 5.68
C TRP A 56 -1.01 -4.80 5.46
N SER A 57 0.27 -5.02 5.73
CA SER A 57 0.92 -6.33 5.58
C SER A 57 0.67 -7.27 6.75
N ASN A 58 0.32 -6.75 7.94
CA ASN A 58 0.10 -7.56 9.14
C ASN A 58 -1.36 -8.04 9.31
N GLU A 59 -2.27 -7.73 8.37
CA GLU A 59 -3.60 -8.35 8.36
C GLU A 59 -3.60 -9.59 7.47
N ALA A 60 -4.14 -10.68 8.02
CA ALA A 60 -4.04 -12.03 7.47
C ALA A 60 -4.57 -12.15 6.03
N THR A 61 -5.43 -11.24 5.55
CA THR A 61 -5.73 -11.16 4.11
C THR A 61 -5.96 -9.71 3.66
N LEU A 62 -5.11 -9.24 2.75
CA LEU A 62 -5.39 -8.10 1.85
C LEU A 62 -6.80 -8.24 1.20
N GLY A 63 -7.26 -9.48 1.01
CA GLY A 63 -8.60 -9.83 0.54
C GLY A 63 -9.74 -9.39 1.45
N GLU A 64 -9.65 -9.54 2.78
CA GLU A 64 -10.71 -9.08 3.70
C GLU A 64 -10.86 -7.57 3.67
N ARG A 65 -9.74 -6.84 3.63
CA ARG A 65 -9.75 -5.38 3.50
C ARG A 65 -10.26 -4.91 2.14
N PHE A 66 -9.88 -5.60 1.06
CA PHE A 66 -10.41 -5.32 -0.28
C PHE A 66 -11.93 -5.54 -0.33
N LEU A 67 -12.43 -6.66 0.23
CA LEU A 67 -13.86 -6.94 0.30
C LEU A 67 -14.62 -5.97 1.22
N CYS A 68 -13.99 -5.47 2.28
CA CYS A 68 -14.55 -4.43 3.14
C CYS A 68 -14.65 -3.10 2.38
N ALA A 69 -13.56 -2.67 1.74
CA ALA A 69 -13.53 -1.44 0.95
C ALA A 69 -14.51 -1.50 -0.23
N GLN A 70 -14.57 -2.64 -0.93
CA GLN A 70 -15.53 -2.86 -2.02
C GLN A 70 -16.98 -2.78 -1.52
N ARG A 71 -17.29 -3.37 -0.35
CA ARG A 71 -18.63 -3.26 0.26
C ARG A 71 -18.99 -1.82 0.62
N LEU A 72 -18.05 -1.03 1.12
CA LEU A 72 -18.27 0.39 1.41
C LEU A 72 -18.54 1.21 0.15
N ILE A 73 -17.90 0.87 -0.97
CA ILE A 73 -18.09 1.56 -2.26
C ILE A 73 -19.40 1.12 -2.94
N GLN A 74 -19.78 -0.16 -2.83
CA GLN A 74 -21.00 -0.70 -3.44
C GLN A 74 -22.26 -0.52 -2.59
N GLY A 75 -22.12 -0.18 -1.31
CA GLY A 75 -23.21 0.07 -0.37
C GLY A 75 -23.72 1.51 -0.33
N GLN A 76 -23.40 2.33 -1.34
CA GLN A 76 -24.00 3.66 -1.58
C GLN A 76 -24.98 3.61 -2.74
#